data_AF-A0A218Q0W0-F1
#
_entry.id   AF-A0A218Q0W0-F1
#
_cell.length_a   1.000
_cell.length_b   1.000
_cell.length_c   1.000
_cell.angle_alpha   90.00
_cell.angle_beta   90.00
_cell.angle_gamma   90.00
#
_symmetry.space_group_name_H-M   'P 1'
#
loop_
_entity.id
_entity.type
_entity.pdbx_description
1 polymer ?
#
loop_
_entity_poly.entity_id
_entity_poly.type
_entity_poly.pdbx_seq_one_letter_code
_entity_poly.pdbx_strand_id
1 'polypeptide(L)'
;MADKMKTNANQASTHDAQLAADNMASGEEKTPKVNFESDYATAQEFSVSEIDRTNEGAAADSAATAPQQKVAEVEETKTETQSSGNPKDYVEMAKEIGGSRSEAVTNVSDDLVQKAFKKGESQQ
;
A
#
# COMPACT_ATOMS: atom_id res chain seq x y z
N MET A 1 41.23 8.75 -16.91
CA MET A 1 42.50 8.65 -17.68
C MET A 1 42.18 8.78 -19.16
N ALA A 2 42.99 9.51 -19.94
CA ALA A 2 42.82 9.58 -21.39
C ALA A 2 43.62 8.48 -22.07
N ASP A 3 42.98 7.68 -22.92
CA ASP A 3 43.65 6.62 -23.65
C ASP A 3 44.18 7.15 -24.99
N LYS A 4 45.38 6.74 -25.36
CA LYS A 4 46.00 7.09 -26.65
C LYS A 4 45.62 6.03 -27.68
N MET A 5 44.86 6.43 -28.69
CA MET A 5 44.59 5.61 -29.86
C MET A 5 45.90 5.33 -30.61
N LYS A 6 46.13 4.08 -31.04
CA LYS A 6 47.23 3.74 -31.96
C LYS A 6 46.65 3.60 -33.37
N THR A 7 46.99 4.52 -34.26
CA THR A 7 46.61 4.47 -35.68
C THR A 7 47.44 3.41 -36.42
N ASN A 8 46.83 2.74 -37.40
CA ASN A 8 47.49 1.72 -38.21
C ASN A 8 47.21 1.97 -39.69
N ALA A 9 48.25 2.31 -40.46
CA ALA A 9 48.13 2.55 -41.89
C ALA A 9 47.58 1.34 -42.65
N ASN A 10 47.88 0.10 -42.23
CA ASN A 10 47.37 -1.10 -42.89
C ASN A 10 45.85 -1.31 -42.69
N GLN A 11 45.23 -0.57 -41.77
CA GLN A 11 43.78 -0.61 -41.52
C GLN A 11 43.05 0.55 -42.20
N ALA A 12 43.77 1.50 -42.79
CA ALA A 12 43.19 2.60 -43.53
C ALA A 12 42.75 2.14 -44.94
N SER A 13 41.51 2.48 -45.30
CA SER A 13 40.89 2.09 -46.57
C SER A 13 41.31 2.94 -47.77
N THR A 14 41.88 4.13 -47.53
CA THR A 14 42.32 5.07 -48.55
C THR A 14 43.78 5.45 -48.35
N HIS A 15 44.47 5.80 -49.44
CA HIS A 15 45.87 6.22 -49.41
C HIS A 15 46.09 7.46 -48.52
N ASP A 16 45.17 8.43 -48.57
CA ASP A 16 45.25 9.63 -47.72
C ASP A 16 45.16 9.28 -46.24
N ALA A 17 44.29 8.33 -45.88
CA ALA A 17 44.19 7.85 -44.51
C ALA A 17 45.41 7.03 -44.06
N GLN A 18 46.11 6.36 -44.99
CA GLN A 18 47.40 5.71 -44.71
C GLN A 18 48.47 6.74 -44.38
N LEU A 19 48.60 7.78 -45.22
CA LEU A 19 49.57 8.85 -45.00
C LEU A 19 49.31 9.58 -43.67
N ALA A 20 48.04 9.88 -43.35
CA ALA A 20 47.67 10.47 -42.08
C ALA A 20 48.01 9.54 -40.89
N ALA A 21 47.75 8.24 -41.00
CA ALA A 21 48.09 7.27 -39.96
C ALA A 21 49.60 7.20 -39.71
N ASP A 22 50.42 7.26 -40.77
CA ASP A 22 51.88 7.28 -40.69
C ASP A 22 52.40 8.58 -40.06
N ASN A 23 51.83 9.74 -40.44
CA ASN A 23 52.16 11.03 -39.84
C ASN A 23 51.78 11.10 -38.34
N MET A 24 50.68 10.47 -37.96
CA MET A 24 50.27 10.35 -36.55
C MET A 24 51.18 9.39 -35.77
N ALA A 25 51.72 8.35 -36.41
CA ALA A 25 52.65 7.41 -35.81
C ALA A 25 54.06 7.98 -35.67
N SER A 26 54.51 8.82 -36.62
CA SER A 26 55.78 9.56 -36.55
C SER A 26 55.74 10.73 -35.57
N GLY A 27 54.54 11.16 -35.17
CA GLY A 27 54.32 12.28 -34.26
C GLY A 27 54.32 13.64 -34.96
N GLU A 28 54.33 13.67 -36.30
CA GLU A 28 54.13 14.89 -37.10
C GLU A 28 52.69 15.39 -37.02
N GLU A 29 51.72 14.48 -36.87
CA GLU A 29 50.31 14.80 -36.73
C GLU A 29 49.76 14.41 -35.35
N LYS A 30 48.80 15.19 -34.84
CA LYS A 30 48.22 14.97 -33.51
C LYS A 30 47.33 13.72 -33.51
N THR A 31 47.68 12.75 -32.67
CA THR A 31 46.83 11.60 -32.41
C THR A 31 45.57 12.00 -31.61
N PRO A 32 44.38 11.54 -32.01
CA PRO A 32 43.16 11.72 -31.21
C PRO A 32 43.33 11.14 -29.80
N LYS A 33 42.87 11.87 -28.79
CA LYS A 33 42.84 11.42 -27.40
C LYS A 33 41.41 11.11 -27.02
N VAL A 34 41.18 9.89 -26.54
CA VAL A 34 39.86 9.48 -26.05
C VAL A 34 39.77 9.83 -24.58
N ASN A 35 38.70 10.50 -24.17
CA ASN A 35 38.44 10.78 -22.77
C ASN A 35 37.12 10.14 -22.37
N PHE A 36 37.18 8.89 -21.93
CA PHE A 36 36.00 8.12 -21.57
C PHE A 36 35.05 8.85 -20.62
N GLU A 37 35.57 9.59 -19.64
CA GLU A 37 34.73 10.31 -18.69
C GLU A 37 33.93 11.43 -19.35
N SER A 38 34.62 12.28 -20.12
CA SER A 38 33.99 13.40 -20.82
C SER A 38 33.07 12.93 -21.93
N ASP A 39 33.52 11.92 -22.69
CA ASP A 39 32.79 11.38 -23.82
C ASP A 39 31.53 10.63 -23.35
N TYR A 40 31.60 9.92 -22.22
CA TYR A 40 30.45 9.28 -21.59
C TYR A 40 29.47 10.31 -21.03
N ALA A 41 29.95 11.35 -20.34
CA ALA A 41 29.09 12.44 -19.86
C ALA A 41 28.35 13.14 -21.01
N THR A 42 29.08 13.44 -22.09
CA THR A 42 28.50 14.05 -23.30
C THR A 42 27.49 13.10 -23.95
N ALA A 43 27.80 11.80 -24.04
CA ALA A 43 26.85 10.81 -24.56
C ALA A 43 25.57 10.75 -23.73
N GLN A 44 25.65 10.86 -22.40
CA GLN A 44 24.45 10.95 -21.57
C GLN A 44 23.63 12.21 -21.86
N GLU A 45 24.28 13.33 -22.17
CA GLU A 45 23.57 14.54 -22.59
C GLU A 45 22.84 14.36 -23.93
N PHE A 46 23.33 13.54 -24.84
CA PHE A 46 22.64 13.29 -26.12
C PHE A 46 21.76 12.03 -26.10
N SER A 47 21.81 11.23 -25.05
CA SER A 47 21.05 9.97 -24.92
C SER A 47 19.61 10.17 -24.43
N VAL A 48 19.29 11.32 -23.85
CA VAL A 48 17.91 11.69 -23.49
C VAL A 48 17.37 12.66 -24.52
N SER A 49 16.16 12.38 -25.02
CA SER A 49 15.44 13.32 -25.87
C SER A 49 15.17 14.62 -25.09
N GLU A 50 15.08 15.78 -25.77
CA GLU A 50 14.78 17.05 -25.09
C GLU A 50 13.47 16.99 -24.29
N ILE A 51 12.53 16.14 -24.72
CA ILE A 51 11.22 15.90 -24.10
C ILE A 51 11.34 15.10 -22.78
N ASP A 52 12.28 14.16 -22.70
CA ASP A 52 12.54 13.40 -21.46
C ASP A 52 13.24 14.25 -20.40
N ARG A 53 13.99 15.28 -20.81
CA ARG A 53 14.66 16.21 -19.89
C ARG A 53 13.72 17.18 -19.18
N THR A 54 12.59 17.53 -19.81
CA THR A 54 11.66 18.55 -19.28
C THR A 54 10.53 17.95 -18.44
N ASN A 55 10.48 16.63 -18.24
CA ASN A 55 9.34 15.90 -17.66
C ASN A 55 8.00 16.09 -18.41
N GLU A 56 8.02 16.74 -19.59
CA GLU A 56 6.84 17.00 -20.39
C GLU A 56 6.29 15.70 -21.01
N GLY A 57 7.18 14.74 -21.34
CA GLY A 57 6.79 13.40 -21.78
C GLY A 57 5.98 12.66 -20.70
N ALA A 58 6.44 12.70 -19.45
CA ALA A 58 5.74 12.05 -18.34
C ALA A 58 4.36 12.68 -18.06
N ALA A 59 4.25 14.00 -18.20
CA ALA A 59 2.97 14.71 -18.08
C ALA A 59 2.01 14.37 -19.23
N ALA A 60 2.52 14.28 -20.46
CA ALA A 60 1.73 13.90 -21.63
C ALA A 60 1.22 12.45 -21.55
N ASP A 61 2.08 11.52 -21.12
CA ASP A 61 1.70 10.10 -20.94
C ASP A 61 0.70 9.92 -19.80
N SER A 62 0.89 10.63 -18.68
CA SER A 62 -0.07 10.61 -17.58
C SER A 62 -1.42 11.20 -18.00
N ALA A 63 -1.46 12.22 -18.86
CA ALA A 63 -2.69 12.80 -19.38
C ALA A 63 -3.38 11.87 -20.39
N ALA A 64 -2.60 11.17 -21.23
CA ALA A 64 -3.12 10.21 -22.21
C ALA A 64 -3.68 8.94 -21.57
N THR A 65 -3.11 8.50 -20.44
CA THR A 65 -3.51 7.29 -19.72
C THR A 65 -4.54 7.54 -18.60
N ALA A 66 -4.87 8.80 -18.33
CA ALA A 66 -5.87 9.13 -17.32
C ALA A 66 -7.27 8.58 -17.70
N PRO A 67 -8.00 7.93 -16.77
CA PRO A 67 -9.34 7.43 -17.04
C PRO A 67 -10.30 8.60 -17.33
N GLN A 68 -10.86 8.63 -18.54
CA GLN A 68 -11.76 9.70 -19.01
C GLN A 68 -13.19 9.60 -18.43
N GLN A 69 -13.46 8.56 -17.64
CA GLN A 69 -14.81 8.25 -17.17
C GLN A 69 -15.08 8.90 -15.82
N LYS A 70 -16.09 9.79 -15.76
CA LYS A 70 -16.56 10.35 -14.49
C LYS A 70 -17.22 9.25 -13.67
N VAL A 71 -16.66 8.96 -12.50
CA VAL A 71 -17.29 8.10 -11.51
C VAL A 71 -18.51 8.86 -10.98
N ALA A 72 -19.69 8.26 -11.08
CA ALA A 72 -20.90 8.85 -10.51
C ALA A 72 -20.77 8.83 -8.98
N GLU A 73 -20.94 9.99 -8.36
CA GLU A 73 -20.97 10.11 -6.90
C GLU A 73 -22.27 9.47 -6.40
N VAL A 74 -22.15 8.49 -5.50
CA VAL A 74 -23.30 7.80 -4.94
C VAL A 74 -23.91 8.69 -3.86
N GLU A 75 -25.17 9.10 -4.02
CA GLU A 75 -25.88 9.80 -2.95
C GLU A 75 -26.08 8.87 -1.75
N GLU A 76 -25.53 9.25 -0.60
CA GLU A 76 -25.80 8.56 0.67
C GLU A 76 -27.24 8.84 1.10
N THR A 77 -28.10 7.82 0.96
CA THR A 77 -29.47 7.88 1.48
C THR A 77 -29.50 7.32 2.91
N LYS A 78 -30.02 8.12 3.84
CA LYS A 78 -30.20 7.70 5.23
C LYS A 78 -31.33 6.66 5.31
N THR A 79 -30.98 5.40 5.56
CA THR A 79 -31.96 4.35 5.90
C THR A 79 -32.53 4.57 7.29
N GLU A 80 -33.83 4.84 7.37
CA GLU A 80 -34.58 4.84 8.64
C GLU A 80 -35.10 3.45 8.96
N THR A 81 -34.73 2.92 10.13
CA THR A 81 -35.21 1.63 10.63
C THR A 81 -36.57 1.79 11.30
N GLN A 82 -37.56 1.00 10.90
CA GLN A 82 -38.81 0.88 11.64
C GLN A 82 -38.57 0.15 12.98
N SER A 83 -39.21 0.60 14.05
CA SER A 83 -39.08 0.00 15.40
C SER A 83 -39.49 -1.47 15.35
N SER A 84 -38.54 -2.39 15.52
CA SER A 84 -38.74 -3.83 15.36
C SER A 84 -39.38 -4.52 16.57
N GLY A 85 -40.03 -3.79 17.47
CA GLY A 85 -40.66 -4.40 18.65
C GLY A 85 -41.43 -3.44 19.54
N ASN A 86 -42.41 -3.99 20.26
CA ASN A 86 -43.17 -3.30 21.29
C ASN A 86 -42.52 -3.57 22.65
N PRO A 87 -42.04 -2.53 23.37
CA PRO A 87 -41.41 -2.71 24.69
C PRO A 87 -42.29 -3.41 25.74
N LYS A 88 -43.61 -3.45 25.53
CA LYS A 88 -44.56 -4.14 26.42
C LYS A 88 -44.38 -5.66 26.40
N ASP A 89 -43.86 -6.22 25.31
CA ASP A 89 -43.68 -7.67 25.15
C ASP A 89 -42.66 -8.22 26.17
N TYR A 90 -41.65 -7.41 26.53
CA TYR A 90 -40.71 -7.74 27.59
C TYR A 90 -41.37 -7.79 28.98
N VAL A 91 -42.37 -6.93 29.23
CA VAL A 91 -43.08 -6.88 30.51
C VAL A 91 -44.00 -8.09 30.69
N GLU A 92 -44.64 -8.55 29.62
CA GLU A 92 -45.48 -9.75 29.66
C GLU A 92 -44.64 -11.01 29.90
N MET A 93 -43.51 -11.15 29.20
CA MET A 93 -42.58 -12.27 29.38
C MET A 93 -41.98 -12.31 30.81
N ALA A 94 -41.65 -11.14 31.37
CA ALA A 94 -41.16 -11.05 32.74
C ALA A 94 -42.20 -11.50 33.78
N LYS A 95 -43.49 -11.22 33.54
CA LYS A 95 -44.58 -11.71 34.40
C LYS A 95 -44.75 -13.22 34.29
N GLU A 96 -44.63 -13.79 33.10
CA GLU A 96 -44.73 -15.24 32.88
C GLU A 96 -43.59 -16.02 33.57
N ILE A 97 -42.36 -15.50 33.49
CA ILE A 97 -41.20 -16.08 34.17
C ILE A 97 -41.29 -15.87 35.70
N GLY A 98 -41.79 -14.72 36.14
CA GLY A 98 -41.96 -14.39 37.57
C GLY A 98 -43.07 -15.19 38.26
N GLY A 99 -44.18 -15.44 37.57
CA GLY A 99 -45.30 -16.25 38.08
C GLY A 99 -44.90 -17.70 38.36
N SER A 100 -44.01 -18.25 37.52
CA SER A 100 -43.48 -19.61 37.65
C SER A 100 -42.62 -19.85 38.91
N ARG A 101 -42.16 -18.79 39.59
CA ARG A 101 -41.40 -18.89 40.85
C ARG A 101 -42.26 -18.75 42.11
N SER A 102 -43.53 -18.34 41.98
CA SER A 102 -44.38 -18.01 43.13
C SER A 102 -45.11 -19.20 43.77
N GLU A 103 -45.10 -20.38 43.14
CA GLU A 103 -45.84 -21.56 43.67
C GLU A 103 -45.01 -22.46 44.60
N ALA A 104 -43.76 -22.11 44.90
CA ALA A 104 -42.92 -22.90 45.80
C ALA A 104 -42.15 -22.03 46.81
N VAL A 105 -42.87 -21.23 47.61
CA VAL A 105 -42.32 -20.64 48.84
C VAL A 105 -42.92 -21.38 50.02
N THR A 106 -42.20 -22.38 50.51
CA THR A 106 -42.51 -23.04 51.78
C THR A 106 -42.20 -22.06 52.90
N ASN A 107 -43.24 -21.39 53.41
CA ASN A 107 -43.11 -20.51 54.57
C ASN A 107 -42.80 -21.36 55.81
N VAL A 108 -41.54 -21.32 56.26
CA VAL A 108 -41.15 -21.85 57.57
C VAL A 108 -41.70 -20.90 58.62
N SER A 109 -42.69 -21.36 59.39
CA SER A 109 -43.23 -20.59 60.52
C SER A 109 -42.34 -20.70 61.75
N ASP A 110 -42.32 -19.67 62.58
CA ASP A 110 -41.54 -19.64 63.82
C ASP A 110 -41.94 -20.77 64.80
N ASP A 111 -43.19 -21.25 64.69
CA ASP A 111 -43.69 -22.42 65.42
C ASP A 111 -42.98 -23.72 65.02
N LEU A 112 -42.71 -23.93 63.72
CA LEU A 112 -41.94 -25.08 63.24
C LEU A 112 -40.51 -25.07 63.80
N VAL A 113 -39.91 -23.88 63.89
CA VAL A 113 -38.56 -23.69 64.44
C VAL A 113 -38.56 -23.98 65.94
N GLN A 114 -39.51 -23.44 66.72
CA GLN A 114 -39.61 -23.74 68.15
C GLN A 114 -39.85 -25.22 68.44
N LYS A 115 -40.66 -25.89 67.62
CA LYS A 115 -40.94 -27.33 67.76
C LYS A 115 -39.70 -28.19 67.50
N ALA A 116 -38.84 -27.76 66.56
CA ALA A 116 -37.57 -28.43 66.30
C ALA A 116 -36.61 -28.30 67.49
N PHE A 117 -36.50 -27.11 68.11
CA PHE A 117 -35.67 -26.90 69.30
C PHE A 117 -36.11 -27.75 70.49
N LYS A 118 -37.40 -27.75 70.82
CA LYS A 118 -37.95 -28.61 71.90
C LYS A 118 -37.65 -30.09 71.70
N LYS A 119 -37.66 -30.57 70.45
CA LYS A 119 -37.40 -31.98 70.14
C LYS A 119 -35.91 -32.33 70.27
N GLY A 120 -35.02 -31.37 70.02
CA GLY A 120 -33.57 -31.53 70.20
C GLY A 120 -33.13 -31.53 71.66
N GLU A 121 -33.77 -30.73 72.52
CA GLU A 121 -33.42 -30.64 73.95
C GLU A 121 -33.84 -31.88 74.76
N SER A 122 -34.74 -32.71 74.25
CA SER A 122 -35.16 -33.98 74.87
C SER A 122 -34.11 -35.11 74.77
N GLN A 123 -32.97 -34.90 74.10
CA GLN A 123 -31.94 -35.92 73.88
C GLN A 123 -30.58 -35.60 74.55
N GLN A 124 -30.57 -34.82 75.64
CA GLN A 124 -29.44 -34.78 76.58
C GLN A 124 -29.85 -35.21 77.98
#